data_AF-A0A1D2W4F2-F1
#
_entry.id   AF-A0A1D2W4F2-F1
#
_cell.length_a   1.000
_cell.length_b   1.000
_cell.length_c   1.000
_cell.angle_alpha   90.00
_cell.angle_beta   90.00
_cell.angle_gamma   90.00
#
_symmetry.space_group_name_H-M   'P 1'
#
loop_
_entity.id
_entity.type
_entity.pdbx_description
1 polymer ?
#
loop_
_entity_poly.entity_id
_entity_poly.type
_entity_poly.pdbx_seq_one_letter_code
_entity_poly.pdbx_strand_id
1 'polypeptide(L)'
;MKVKVVDYGVSDDPKKCYVTYKITDIDEKSINKLKNRVEEELDLKSGDLYLTAYFNEEYYPFRSEESKYRSEDFIAMEEIEMWAYLMSLLED
;
A
#
# COMPACT_ATOMS: atom_id res chain seq x y z
N MET A 1 -13.57 2.26 4.53
CA MET A 1 -12.30 1.94 3.84
C MET A 1 -11.50 0.99 4.70
N LYS A 2 -11.08 -0.14 4.12
CA LYS A 2 -10.17 -1.11 4.74
C LYS A 2 -8.96 -1.25 3.84
N VAL A 3 -7.77 -1.38 4.43
CA VAL A 3 -6.51 -1.58 3.72
C VAL A 3 -5.93 -2.91 4.16
N LYS A 4 -5.48 -3.72 3.20
CA LYS A 4 -4.81 -5.00 3.43
C LYS A 4 -3.58 -5.14 2.58
N VAL A 5 -2.45 -5.50 3.18
CA VAL A 5 -1.27 -5.89 2.39
C VAL A 5 -1.58 -7.24 1.75
N VAL A 6 -1.45 -7.32 0.42
CA VAL A 6 -1.73 -8.55 -0.35
C VAL A 6 -0.50 -9.11 -1.04
N ASP A 7 0.52 -8.29 -1.25
CA ASP A 7 1.81 -8.72 -1.77
C ASP A 7 2.91 -7.74 -1.34
N TYR A 8 4.13 -8.23 -1.23
CA TYR A 8 5.31 -7.40 -0.97
C TYR A 8 6.58 -8.16 -1.34
N GLY A 9 7.60 -7.43 -1.78
CA GLY A 9 8.89 -8.05 -2.06
C GLY A 9 9.85 -7.10 -2.75
N VAL A 10 10.79 -7.69 -3.49
CA VAL A 10 11.76 -6.97 -4.32
C VAL A 10 11.53 -7.42 -5.76
N SER A 11 11.28 -6.47 -6.67
CA SER A 11 11.23 -6.75 -8.11
C SER A 11 12.64 -6.75 -8.68
N ASP A 12 12.90 -7.54 -9.74
CA ASP A 12 14.26 -7.74 -10.26
C ASP A 12 14.70 -6.73 -11.35
N ASP A 13 13.84 -5.83 -11.85
CA ASP A 13 14.21 -4.89 -12.92
C ASP A 13 13.32 -3.62 -13.00
N PRO A 14 13.82 -2.43 -12.62
CA PRO A 14 14.98 -2.20 -11.75
C PRO A 14 14.70 -2.73 -10.33
N LYS A 15 15.74 -3.11 -9.58
CA LYS A 15 15.59 -3.54 -8.18
C LYS A 15 14.83 -2.52 -7.36
N LYS A 16 13.57 -2.81 -7.07
CA LYS A 16 12.69 -1.94 -6.28
C LYS A 16 11.96 -2.79 -5.26
N CYS A 17 12.02 -2.36 -4.02
CA CYS A 17 11.20 -2.95 -2.99
C CYS A 17 9.77 -2.43 -3.18
N TYR A 18 8.77 -3.29 -3.02
CA TYR A 18 7.38 -2.91 -3.21
C TYR A 18 6.48 -3.50 -2.14
N VAL A 19 5.35 -2.83 -1.95
CA VAL A 19 4.21 -3.32 -1.17
C VAL A 19 2.95 -3.04 -1.97
N THR A 20 2.11 -4.05 -2.14
CA THR A 20 0.81 -3.93 -2.79
C THR A 20 -0.30 -4.07 -1.75
N TYR A 21 -1.19 -3.10 -1.75
CA TYR A 21 -2.32 -2.99 -0.85
C TYR A 21 -3.61 -3.18 -1.62
N LYS A 22 -4.52 -3.96 -1.05
CA LYS A 22 -5.91 -4.03 -1.47
C LYS A 22 -6.75 -3.13 -0.59
N ILE A 23 -7.48 -2.22 -1.22
CA ILE A 23 -8.34 -1.23 -0.58
C ILE A 23 -9.79 -1.58 -0.91
N THR A 24 -10.59 -1.85 0.12
CA THR A 24 -12.01 -2.22 0.01
C THR A 24 -12.88 -1.31 0.87
N ASP A 25 -14.20 -1.49 0.78
CA ASP A 25 -15.20 -0.69 1.52
C ASP A 25 -14.99 0.82 1.32
N ILE A 26 -14.75 1.22 0.08
CA ILE A 26 -14.52 2.61 -0.34
C ILE A 26 -15.54 2.98 -1.42
N ASP A 27 -16.10 4.18 -1.33
CA ASP A 27 -17.10 4.67 -2.28
C ASP A 27 -16.46 5.26 -3.55
N GLU A 28 -17.24 5.32 -4.62
CA GLU A 28 -16.76 5.78 -5.94
C GLU A 28 -16.22 7.22 -5.93
N LYS A 29 -16.79 8.12 -5.12
CA LYS A 29 -16.30 9.50 -5.02
C LYS A 29 -14.91 9.53 -4.39
N SER A 30 -14.70 8.73 -3.35
CA SER A 30 -13.39 8.58 -2.70
C SER A 30 -12.37 7.90 -3.62
N ILE A 31 -12.76 6.87 -4.38
CA ILE A 31 -11.90 6.26 -5.41
C ILE A 31 -11.43 7.30 -6.43
N ASN A 32 -12.34 8.15 -6.92
CA ASN A 32 -12.00 9.18 -7.91
C ASN A 32 -11.10 10.27 -7.32
N LYS A 33 -11.24 10.62 -6.03
CA LYS A 33 -10.28 11.50 -5.35
C LYS A 33 -8.89 10.88 -5.33
N LEU A 34 -8.78 9.63 -4.87
CA LEU A 34 -7.49 8.94 -4.73
C LEU A 34 -6.77 8.80 -6.09
N LYS A 35 -7.49 8.45 -7.16
CA LYS A 35 -6.93 8.37 -8.52
C LYS A 35 -6.25 9.66 -9.01
N ASN A 36 -6.63 10.81 -8.47
CA ASN A 36 -6.06 12.10 -8.86
C ASN A 36 -4.98 12.61 -7.89
N ARG A 37 -4.79 11.95 -6.74
CA ARG A 37 -3.97 12.46 -5.63
C ARG A 37 -2.86 11.51 -5.20
N VAL A 38 -3.07 10.20 -5.36
CA VAL A 38 -2.04 9.18 -5.15
C VAL A 38 -1.06 9.27 -6.32
N GLU A 39 0.22 9.36 -6.00
CA GLU A 39 1.30 9.42 -7.00
C GLU A 39 1.72 8.01 -7.45
N GLU A 40 1.46 7.03 -6.59
CA GLU A 40 1.74 5.61 -6.76
C GLU A 40 0.85 4.93 -7.80
N GLU A 41 1.24 3.72 -8.18
CA GLU A 41 0.50 2.91 -9.14
C GLU A 41 -0.84 2.45 -8.55
N LEU A 42 -1.94 2.86 -9.19
CA LEU A 42 -3.30 2.48 -8.81
C LEU A 42 -3.97 1.64 -9.89
N ASP A 43 -4.47 0.48 -9.49
CA ASP A 43 -5.16 -0.48 -10.33
C ASP A 43 -6.58 -0.72 -9.81
N LEU A 44 -7.60 -0.59 -10.67
CA LEU A 44 -8.98 -0.95 -10.32
C LEU A 44 -9.34 -2.29 -10.95
N LYS A 45 -9.51 -3.34 -10.14
CA LYS A 45 -9.80 -4.72 -10.59
C LYS A 45 -11.05 -5.23 -9.88
N SER A 46 -12.09 -5.54 -10.66
CA SER A 46 -13.37 -6.07 -10.15
C SER A 46 -14.03 -5.24 -9.03
N GLY A 47 -13.84 -3.92 -9.04
CA GLY A 47 -14.38 -3.01 -8.03
C GLY A 47 -13.50 -2.80 -6.80
N ASP A 48 -12.41 -3.56 -6.67
CA ASP A 48 -11.40 -3.38 -5.64
C ASP A 48 -10.25 -2.50 -6.16
N LEU A 49 -9.75 -1.61 -5.31
CA LEU A 49 -8.62 -0.75 -5.62
C LEU A 49 -7.33 -1.39 -5.10
N TYR A 50 -6.33 -1.48 -5.96
CA TYR A 50 -4.99 -1.95 -5.62
C TYR A 50 -4.02 -0.79 -5.74
N LEU A 51 -3.18 -0.61 -4.73
CA LEU A 51 -2.12 0.40 -4.73
C LEU A 51 -0.79 -0.33 -4.61
N THR A 52 0.16 -0.03 -5.48
CA THR A 52 1.53 -0.54 -5.35
C THR A 52 2.49 0.62 -5.07
N ALA A 53 3.04 0.63 -3.86
CA ALA A 53 4.04 1.59 -3.44
C ALA A 53 5.44 1.00 -3.66
N TYR A 54 6.35 1.79 -4.23
CA TYR A 54 7.73 1.41 -4.44
C TYR A 54 8.64 2.19 -3.50
N PHE A 55 9.60 1.49 -2.90
CA PHE A 55 10.49 2.03 -1.87
C PHE A 55 11.95 1.87 -2.29
N ASN A 56 12.76 2.88 -1.96
CA ASN A 56 14.19 2.64 -1.81
C ASN A 56 14.39 1.65 -0.65
N GLU A 57 15.41 0.81 -0.74
CA GLU A 57 15.71 -0.23 0.26
C GLU A 57 15.80 0.32 1.69
N GLU A 58 16.24 1.57 1.85
CA GLU A 58 16.36 2.21 3.16
C GLU A 58 15.01 2.51 3.86
N TYR A 59 13.94 2.66 3.07
CA TYR A 59 12.58 2.95 3.54
C TYR A 59 11.66 1.74 3.45
N TYR A 60 12.17 0.59 3.02
CA TYR A 60 11.34 -0.59 2.83
C TYR A 60 10.90 -1.18 4.19
N PRO A 61 9.59 -1.29 4.46
CA PRO A 61 9.07 -1.73 5.77
C PRO A 61 9.49 -3.16 6.13
N PHE A 62 9.66 -4.05 5.15
CA PHE A 62 9.98 -5.46 5.36
C PHE A 62 11.47 -5.80 5.13
N ARG A 63 12.37 -4.82 5.29
CA ARG A 63 13.81 -5.04 5.07
C ARG A 63 14.52 -5.81 6.18
N SER A 64 14.02 -5.73 7.41
CA SER A 64 14.75 -6.21 8.60
C SER A 64 14.62 -7.72 8.76
N GLU A 65 15.64 -8.37 9.35
CA GLU A 65 15.51 -9.77 9.77
C GLU A 65 14.35 -9.96 10.75
N GLU A 66 14.09 -8.99 11.63
CA GLU A 66 12.96 -9.03 12.57
C GLU A 66 11.62 -9.12 11.84
N SER A 67 11.45 -8.41 10.72
CA SER A 67 10.23 -8.47 9.91
C SER A 67 9.94 -9.86 9.34
N LYS A 68 10.96 -10.73 9.22
CA LYS A 68 10.79 -12.13 8.78
C LYS A 68 10.21 -13.02 9.87
N TYR A 69 10.48 -12.72 11.15
CA TYR A 69 10.00 -13.50 12.30
C TYR A 69 8.69 -12.94 12.88
N ARG A 70 8.43 -11.65 12.70
CA ARG A 70 7.23 -10.93 13.19
C ARG A 70 6.45 -10.30 12.05
N SER A 71 6.33 -11.01 10.93
CA SER A 71 5.73 -10.49 9.70
C SER A 71 4.32 -9.95 9.90
N GLU A 72 3.51 -10.57 10.76
CA GLU A 72 2.15 -10.11 11.07
C GLU A 72 2.12 -8.72 11.70
N ASP A 73 3.07 -8.40 12.58
CA ASP A 73 3.15 -7.08 13.24
C ASP A 73 3.52 -5.99 12.23
N PHE A 74 4.48 -6.28 11.34
CA PHE A 74 4.89 -5.35 10.29
C PHE A 74 3.79 -5.15 9.25
N ILE A 75 3.08 -6.22 8.87
CA ILE A 75 1.91 -6.12 7.99
C ILE A 75 0.84 -5.24 8.63
N ALA A 76 0.52 -5.46 9.91
CA ALA A 76 -0.49 -4.67 10.60
C ALA A 76 -0.10 -3.19 10.71
N MET A 77 1.18 -2.90 10.97
CA MET A 77 1.71 -1.54 11.00
C MET A 77 1.58 -0.86 9.63
N GLU A 78 1.99 -1.57 8.58
CA GLU A 78 1.95 -1.09 7.19
C GLU A 78 0.50 -0.85 6.71
N GLU A 79 -0.45 -1.70 7.10
CA GLU A 79 -1.88 -1.49 6.85
C GLU A 79 -2.42 -0.22 7.53
N ILE A 80 -1.97 0.08 8.75
CA ILE A 80 -2.37 1.28 9.51
C ILE A 80 -1.75 2.53 8.87
N GLU A 81 -0.47 2.50 8.52
CA GLU A 81 0.24 3.63 7.91
C GLU A 81 -0.39 3.99 6.56
N MET A 82 -0.60 3.00 5.70
CA MET A 82 -1.25 3.22 4.40
C MET A 82 -2.70 3.70 4.55
N TRP A 83 -3.46 3.16 5.52
CA TRP A 83 -4.79 3.68 5.81
C TRP A 83 -4.75 5.16 6.21
N ALA A 84 -3.82 5.57 7.08
CA ALA A 84 -3.68 6.95 7.52
C ALA A 84 -3.31 7.88 6.36
N TYR A 85 -2.37 7.47 5.50
CA TYR A 85 -2.00 8.20 4.29
C TYR A 85 -3.18 8.41 3.34
N LEU A 86 -3.92 7.35 3.03
CA LEU A 86 -5.10 7.46 2.15
C LEU A 86 -6.19 8.34 2.78
N MET A 87 -6.37 8.28 4.09
CA MET A 87 -7.31 9.15 4.79
C MET A 87 -6.91 10.62 4.69
N SER A 88 -5.62 10.97 4.89
CA SER A 88 -5.17 12.36 4.74
C SER A 88 -5.42 12.89 3.33
N LEU A 89 -5.18 12.05 2.30
CA LEU A 89 -5.48 12.41 0.91
C LEU A 89 -6.97 12.58 0.62
N LEU A 90 -7.88 12.02 1.41
CA LEU A 90 -9.32 12.15 1.22
C LEU A 90 -9.92 13.35 1.95
N GLU A 91 -9.33 13.74 3.07
CA GLU A 91 -9.73 14.89 3.89
C GLU A 91 -9.33 16.23 3.28
N ASP A 92 -8.21 16.28 2.54
CA ASP A 92 -7.85 17.41 1.67
C ASP A 92 -8.84 17.60 0.50
#